data_AF-A0A2C9KII9-F1
#
_entry.id   AF-A0A2C9KII9-F1
#
_cell.length_a   1.000
_cell.length_b   1.000
_cell.length_c   1.000
_cell.angle_alpha   90.00
_cell.angle_beta   90.00
_cell.angle_gamma   90.00
#
_symmetry.space_group_name_H-M   'P 1'
#
loop_
_entity.id
_entity.type
_entity.pdbx_description
1 polymer ?
#
loop_
_entity_poly.entity_id
_entity_poly.type
_entity_poly.pdbx_seq_one_letter_code
_entity_poly.pdbx_strand_id
1 'polypeptide(L)'
;MLDCGLDIKQILHYIPLLVVPGFQVSKAHTWSQGGDKRNRVPDDAAQELKECGGRLLVDGNPEFSIPETGIVDLSTLDAILISSYSCMLALPYITEYTGFKGTIYMTEPTFYIGRLYMEELVKYVERNPKSSIASHWKQENII
;
A
#
# COMPACT_ATOMS: atom_id res chain seq x y z
N MET A 1 -5.49 3.86 -23.03
CA MET A 1 -4.82 2.61 -22.62
C MET A 1 -4.75 2.65 -21.11
N LEU A 2 -5.44 1.74 -20.43
CA LEU A 2 -5.56 1.73 -18.97
C LEU A 2 -4.59 0.66 -18.44
N ASP A 3 -3.51 1.09 -17.80
CA ASP A 3 -2.56 0.20 -17.13
C ASP A 3 -3.03 0.00 -15.67
N CYS A 4 -3.09 -1.24 -15.18
CA CYS A 4 -3.58 -1.59 -13.84
C CYS A 4 -2.49 -1.42 -12.75
N GLY A 5 -1.81 -0.28 -12.78
CA GLY A 5 -0.75 0.06 -11.82
C GLY A 5 -1.31 0.30 -10.42
N LEU A 6 -0.74 -0.41 -9.45
CA LEU A 6 -0.89 -0.06 -8.04
C LEU A 6 0.36 0.71 -7.60
N ASP A 7 0.21 1.86 -6.93
CA ASP A 7 1.36 2.63 -6.48
C ASP A 7 2.00 2.00 -5.22
N ILE A 8 3.01 1.16 -5.46
CA ILE A 8 3.74 0.50 -4.38
C ILE A 8 4.69 1.43 -3.61
N LYS A 9 4.93 2.65 -4.10
CA LYS A 9 5.79 3.62 -3.39
C LYS A 9 5.21 3.97 -2.02
N GLN A 10 3.92 3.80 -1.83
CA GLN A 10 3.26 4.04 -0.55
C GLN A 10 3.78 3.14 0.57
N ILE A 11 4.23 1.93 0.26
CA ILE A 11 4.88 1.05 1.24
C ILE A 11 6.09 1.74 1.88
N LEU A 12 6.80 2.60 1.15
CA LEU A 12 7.98 3.30 1.66
C LEU A 12 7.67 4.31 2.77
N HIS A 13 6.39 4.66 2.96
CA HIS A 13 5.94 5.48 4.08
C HIS A 13 5.66 4.67 5.34
N TYR A 14 5.70 3.33 5.26
CA TYR A 14 5.54 2.45 6.40
C TYR A 14 6.88 2.00 6.93
N ILE A 15 6.92 1.70 8.23
CA ILE A 15 8.07 1.05 8.83
C ILE A 15 8.29 -0.33 8.19
N PRO A 16 9.53 -0.64 7.76
CA PRO A 16 9.83 -1.90 7.09
C PRO A 16 9.39 -3.13 7.90
N LEU A 17 8.77 -4.10 7.23
CA LEU A 17 8.50 -5.41 7.79
C LEU A 17 9.81 -6.21 7.83
N LEU A 18 10.26 -6.57 9.02
CA LEU A 18 11.58 -7.15 9.20
C LEU A 18 11.53 -8.66 9.06
N VAL A 19 12.20 -9.17 8.03
CA VAL A 19 12.33 -10.61 7.78
C VAL A 19 13.31 -11.27 8.77
N VAL A 20 14.21 -10.49 9.37
CA VAL A 20 15.23 -10.96 10.30
C VAL A 20 14.91 -10.50 11.72
N PRO A 21 14.78 -11.41 12.70
CA PRO A 21 14.64 -11.06 14.10
C PRO A 21 15.87 -10.28 14.59
N GLY A 22 15.66 -9.08 15.17
CA GLY A 22 16.72 -8.35 15.89
C GLY A 22 17.01 -6.92 15.42
N PHE A 23 16.52 -6.49 14.25
CA PHE A 23 16.61 -5.08 13.87
C PHE A 23 15.50 -4.30 14.60
N GLN A 24 15.85 -3.34 15.45
CA GLN A 24 14.88 -2.74 16.39
C GLN A 24 14.24 -1.47 15.84
N VAL A 25 13.66 -1.52 14.64
CA VAL A 25 12.86 -0.38 14.13
C VAL A 25 11.61 -0.18 14.98
N SER A 26 11.14 -1.23 15.66
CA SER A 26 10.09 -1.13 16.67
C SER A 26 10.47 -0.21 17.85
N LYS A 27 11.77 0.00 18.12
CA LYS A 27 12.28 0.95 19.12
C LYS A 27 12.52 2.36 18.57
N ALA A 28 12.23 2.60 17.29
CA ALA A 28 12.31 3.96 16.76
C ALA A 28 11.40 4.89 17.58
N HIS A 29 11.87 6.12 17.74
CA HIS A 29 11.18 7.10 18.56
C HIS A 29 9.79 7.37 18.00
N THR A 30 8.77 7.20 18.85
CA THR A 30 7.42 7.70 18.57
C THR A 30 7.53 9.19 18.35
N TRP A 31 6.95 9.64 17.25
CA TRP A 31 6.97 11.05 16.91
C TRP A 31 6.14 11.84 17.92
N SER A 32 6.65 13.01 18.29
CA SER A 32 5.93 13.93 19.16
C SER A 32 6.03 15.33 18.59
N GLN A 33 4.90 16.04 18.50
CA GLN A 33 4.91 17.44 18.07
C GLN A 33 5.45 18.34 19.19
N GLY A 34 6.53 19.06 18.90
CA GLY A 34 6.88 20.27 19.64
C GLY A 34 6.08 21.46 19.10
N GLY A 35 5.13 22.00 19.89
CA GLY A 35 4.33 23.14 19.44
C GLY A 35 3.09 23.49 20.29
N ASP A 36 2.43 24.59 19.88
CA ASP A 36 1.29 25.24 20.52
C ASP A 36 0.06 24.30 20.65
N LYS A 37 -0.64 24.36 21.79
CA LYS A 37 -1.66 23.36 22.19
C LYS A 37 -2.89 23.32 21.28
N ARG A 38 -3.08 24.31 20.41
CA ARG A 38 -4.30 24.47 19.58
C ARG A 38 -4.27 23.68 18.28
N ASN A 39 -3.09 23.27 17.80
CA ASN A 39 -2.90 22.54 16.54
C ASN A 39 -2.33 21.13 16.76
N ARG A 40 -2.53 20.56 17.96
CA ARG A 40 -1.99 19.24 18.28
C ARG A 40 -2.76 18.15 17.55
N VAL A 41 -2.01 17.32 16.83
CA VAL A 41 -2.50 16.03 16.35
C VAL A 41 -2.96 15.19 17.55
N PRO A 42 -4.09 14.48 17.47
CA PRO A 42 -4.55 13.59 18.54
C PRO A 42 -3.45 12.59 18.95
N ASP A 43 -3.33 12.34 20.26
CA ASP A 43 -2.29 11.45 20.80
C ASP A 43 -2.34 10.04 20.19
N ASP A 44 -3.53 9.56 19.83
CA ASP A 44 -3.73 8.26 19.17
C ASP A 44 -3.09 8.22 17.76
N ALA A 45 -3.23 9.30 16.98
CA ALA A 45 -2.61 9.39 15.65
C ALA A 45 -1.09 9.61 15.75
N ALA A 46 -0.62 10.31 16.79
CA ALA A 46 0.82 10.47 17.03
C ALA A 46 1.49 9.13 17.40
N GLN A 47 0.80 8.24 18.11
CA GLN A 47 1.30 6.91 18.46
C GLN A 47 1.49 5.99 17.25
N GLU A 48 0.71 6.21 16.18
CA GLU A 48 0.83 5.48 14.91
C GLU A 48 2.01 5.96 14.04
N LEU A 49 2.72 7.01 14.46
CA LEU A 49 3.79 7.64 13.68
C LEU A 49 5.13 7.53 14.40
N LYS A 50 6.16 7.12 13.66
CA LYS A 50 7.54 7.03 14.16
C LYS A 50 8.50 7.81 13.29
N GLU A 51 9.51 8.39 13.92
CA GLU A 51 10.56 9.11 13.22
C GLU A 51 11.78 8.22 13.03
N CYS A 52 12.21 8.06 11.78
CA CYS A 52 13.38 7.27 11.39
C CYS A 52 14.24 8.09 10.43
N GLY A 53 15.40 8.56 10.88
CA GLY A 53 16.37 9.27 10.02
C GLY A 53 15.81 10.55 9.39
N GLY A 54 15.02 11.32 10.15
CA GLY A 54 14.39 12.56 9.68
C GLY A 54 13.17 12.35 8.75
N ARG A 55 12.67 11.11 8.64
CA ARG A 55 11.44 10.79 7.94
C ARG A 55 10.39 10.30 8.92
N LEU A 56 9.16 10.75 8.73
CA LEU A 56 8.01 10.26 9.45
C LEU A 56 7.47 9.01 8.74
N LEU A 57 7.34 7.92 9.46
CA LEU A 57 6.88 6.62 8.96
C LEU A 57 5.69 6.14 9.78
N VAL A 58 4.76 5.45 9.13
CA VAL A 58 3.59 4.85 9.75
C VAL A 58 3.99 3.51 10.40
N ASP A 59 3.68 3.37 11.69
CA ASP A 59 3.82 2.13 12.43
C ASP A 59 2.54 1.27 12.37
N GLY A 60 2.25 0.78 11.17
CA GLY A 60 1.12 -0.13 10.93
C GLY A 60 1.41 -1.09 9.79
N ASN A 61 0.45 -1.97 9.49
CA ASN A 61 0.50 -2.82 8.30
C ASN A 61 0.55 -1.93 7.05
N PRO A 62 1.41 -2.25 6.06
CA PRO A 62 1.46 -1.48 4.83
C PRO A 62 0.14 -1.63 4.08
N GLU A 63 -0.33 -0.51 3.54
CA GLU A 63 -1.54 -0.46 2.73
C GLU A 63 -1.22 -0.03 1.31
N PHE A 64 -2.13 -0.38 0.42
CA PHE A 64 -2.00 -0.22 -1.01
C PHE A 64 -3.13 0.69 -1.49
N SER A 65 -2.80 1.80 -2.14
CA SER A 65 -3.83 2.60 -2.81
C SER A 65 -4.30 1.90 -4.05
N ILE A 66 -5.58 1.55 -4.05
CA ILE A 66 -6.28 0.99 -5.19
C ILE A 66 -6.45 2.10 -6.23
N PRO A 67 -6.31 1.82 -7.54
CA PRO A 67 -6.61 2.80 -8.58
C PRO A 67 -8.04 3.34 -8.44
N GLU A 68 -8.21 4.62 -8.73
CA GLU A 68 -9.51 5.29 -8.62
C GLU A 68 -10.47 4.74 -9.69
N THR A 69 -11.40 3.89 -9.25
CA THR A 69 -12.38 3.22 -10.12
C THR A 69 -13.62 4.09 -10.40
N GLY A 70 -13.77 5.24 -9.73
CA GLY A 70 -14.95 6.10 -9.86
C GLY A 70 -15.06 6.85 -11.19
N ILE A 71 -13.99 6.86 -12.00
CA ILE A 71 -13.93 7.64 -13.25
C ILE A 71 -14.49 6.84 -14.43
N VAL A 72 -14.40 5.50 -14.40
CA VAL A 72 -14.79 4.62 -15.52
C VAL A 72 -15.44 3.34 -15.00
N ASP A 73 -16.59 2.97 -15.59
CA ASP A 73 -17.22 1.67 -15.33
C ASP A 73 -16.42 0.54 -16.00
N LEU A 74 -15.66 -0.19 -15.20
CA LEU A 74 -14.79 -1.28 -15.63
C LEU A 74 -15.55 -2.51 -16.13
N SER A 75 -16.86 -2.63 -15.83
CA SER A 75 -17.69 -3.74 -16.32
C SER A 75 -17.93 -3.67 -17.84
N THR A 76 -17.80 -2.47 -18.42
CA THR A 76 -17.99 -2.22 -19.85
C THR A 76 -16.73 -2.46 -20.69
N LEU A 77 -15.59 -2.72 -20.05
CA LEU A 77 -14.33 -2.90 -20.76
C LEU A 77 -14.19 -4.32 -21.34
N ASP A 78 -13.93 -4.38 -22.65
CA ASP A 78 -13.70 -5.64 -23.36
C ASP A 78 -12.26 -6.18 -23.20
N ALA A 79 -11.29 -5.31 -22.92
CA ALA A 79 -9.90 -5.70 -22.79
C ALA A 79 -9.06 -4.78 -21.90
N ILE A 80 -8.04 -5.38 -21.27
CA ILE A 80 -6.98 -4.69 -20.52
C ILE A 80 -5.64 -5.09 -21.14
N LEU A 81 -4.75 -4.12 -21.34
CA LEU A 81 -3.39 -4.36 -21.83
C LEU A 81 -2.39 -4.07 -20.71
N ILE A 82 -1.50 -5.02 -20.43
CA ILE A 82 -0.47 -4.85 -19.41
C ILE A 82 0.88 -4.56 -20.07
N SER A 83 1.38 -3.35 -19.86
CA SER A 83 2.67 -2.88 -20.38
C SER A 83 3.88 -3.49 -19.64
N SER A 84 3.78 -3.64 -18.31
CA SER A 84 4.86 -4.10 -17.43
C SER A 84 4.31 -4.93 -16.28
N TYR A 85 5.14 -5.80 -15.69
CA TYR A 85 4.78 -6.63 -14.55
C TYR A 85 4.36 -5.80 -13.32
N SER A 86 4.89 -4.59 -13.18
CA SER A 86 4.53 -3.64 -12.11
C SER A 86 3.08 -3.16 -12.22
N CYS A 87 2.53 -3.15 -13.44
CA CYS A 87 1.15 -2.74 -13.72
C CYS A 87 0.15 -3.90 -13.60
N MET A 88 0.55 -5.01 -13.00
CA MET A 88 -0.30 -6.19 -12.78
C MET A 88 -0.91 -6.21 -11.36
N LEU A 89 -0.38 -5.41 -10.43
CA LEU A 89 -0.73 -5.47 -9.01
C LEU A 89 -2.18 -5.10 -8.70
N ALA A 90 -2.82 -4.23 -9.49
CA ALA A 90 -4.23 -3.90 -9.28
C ALA A 90 -5.19 -4.91 -9.94
N LEU A 91 -4.68 -5.87 -10.72
CA LEU A 91 -5.50 -6.80 -11.50
C LEU A 91 -6.47 -7.62 -10.64
N PRO A 92 -6.07 -8.19 -9.48
CA PRO A 92 -7.01 -8.91 -8.61
C PRO A 92 -8.15 -8.02 -8.12
N TYR A 93 -7.90 -6.72 -7.91
CA TYR A 93 -8.95 -5.80 -7.48
C TYR A 93 -9.95 -5.53 -8.60
N ILE A 94 -9.47 -5.44 -9.83
CA ILE A 94 -10.31 -5.21 -11.01
C ILE A 94 -11.12 -6.45 -11.36
N THR A 95 -10.51 -7.63 -11.40
CA THR A 95 -11.22 -8.86 -11.79
C THR A 95 -12.27 -9.29 -10.76
N GLU A 96 -12.02 -9.09 -9.47
CA GLU A 96 -12.93 -9.57 -8.41
C GLU A 96 -13.98 -8.54 -7.98
N TYR A 97 -13.68 -7.23 -7.99
CA TYR A 97 -14.56 -6.23 -7.37
C TYR A 97 -15.25 -5.24 -8.33
N THR A 98 -14.91 -5.23 -9.62
CA THR A 98 -15.43 -4.22 -10.56
C THR A 98 -16.33 -4.79 -11.65
N GLY A 99 -16.52 -6.11 -11.68
CA GLY A 99 -17.37 -6.79 -12.65
C GLY A 99 -16.78 -6.90 -14.06
N PHE A 100 -15.48 -6.61 -14.23
CA PHE A 100 -14.76 -6.78 -15.48
C PHE A 100 -14.84 -8.22 -16.00
N LYS A 101 -15.22 -8.39 -17.27
CA LYS A 101 -15.31 -9.70 -17.95
C LYS A 101 -14.53 -9.77 -19.27
N GLY A 102 -13.75 -8.74 -19.56
CA GLY A 102 -12.95 -8.66 -20.77
C GLY A 102 -11.73 -9.58 -20.77
N THR A 103 -10.97 -9.54 -21.86
CA THR A 103 -9.74 -10.31 -22.04
C THR A 103 -8.51 -9.50 -21.64
N ILE A 104 -7.59 -10.11 -20.90
CA ILE A 104 -6.36 -9.45 -20.44
C ILE A 104 -5.21 -9.86 -21.36
N TYR A 105 -4.57 -8.89 -21.99
CA TYR A 105 -3.43 -9.10 -22.88
C TYR A 105 -2.14 -8.67 -22.20
N MET A 106 -1.13 -9.53 -22.26
CA MET A 106 0.22 -9.25 -21.78
C MET A 106 1.22 -10.13 -22.50
N THR A 107 2.49 -9.73 -22.49
CA THR A 107 3.55 -10.60 -23.00
C THR A 107 3.81 -11.76 -22.02
N GLU A 108 4.26 -12.90 -22.54
CA GLU A 108 4.60 -14.07 -21.73
C GLU A 108 5.57 -13.78 -20.57
N PRO A 109 6.71 -13.04 -20.76
CA PRO A 109 7.58 -12.72 -19.63
C PRO A 109 6.90 -11.82 -18.58
N THR A 110 6.06 -10.89 -19.01
CA THR A 110 5.27 -10.05 -18.08
C THR A 110 4.34 -10.91 -17.21
N PHE A 111 3.70 -11.92 -17.79
CA PHE A 111 2.82 -12.84 -17.07
C PHE A 111 3.55 -13.61 -15.96
N TYR A 112 4.67 -14.27 -16.30
CA TYR A 112 5.38 -15.08 -15.33
C TYR A 112 6.01 -14.25 -14.21
N ILE A 113 6.64 -13.12 -14.55
CA ILE A 113 7.25 -12.23 -13.54
C ILE A 113 6.18 -11.59 -12.67
N GLY A 114 5.10 -11.08 -13.27
CA GLY A 114 4.01 -10.46 -12.53
C GLY A 114 3.33 -11.43 -11.57
N ARG A 115 3.11 -12.68 -11.99
CA ARG A 115 2.59 -13.74 -11.12
C ARG A 115 3.50 -14.01 -9.92
N LEU A 116 4.79 -14.25 -10.16
CA LEU A 116 5.76 -14.46 -9.08
C LEU A 116 5.81 -13.28 -8.12
N TYR A 117 5.74 -12.06 -8.67
CA TYR A 117 5.77 -10.84 -7.88
C TYR A 117 4.54 -10.70 -6.97
N MET A 118 3.34 -10.95 -7.50
CA MET A 118 2.11 -10.94 -6.70
C MET A 118 2.13 -12.03 -5.62
N GLU A 119 2.53 -13.26 -5.97
CA GLU A 119 2.60 -14.37 -5.01
C GLU A 119 3.60 -14.08 -3.88
N GLU A 120 4.76 -13.53 -4.19
CA GLU A 120 5.78 -13.20 -3.18
C GLU A 120 5.36 -12.03 -2.31
N LEU A 121 4.71 -11.00 -2.88
CA LEU A 121 4.23 -9.84 -2.14
C LEU A 121 3.21 -10.26 -1.06
N VAL A 122 2.27 -11.14 -1.39
CA VAL A 122 1.30 -11.67 -0.42
C VAL A 122 2.02 -12.47 0.68
N LYS A 123 2.91 -13.39 0.31
CA LYS A 123 3.69 -14.18 1.28
C LYS A 123 4.53 -13.30 2.21
N TYR A 124 5.11 -12.23 1.69
CA TYR A 124 5.93 -11.29 2.45
C TYR A 124 5.11 -10.58 3.54
N VAL A 125 3.90 -10.11 3.19
CA VAL A 125 2.99 -9.45 4.12
C VAL A 125 2.46 -10.44 5.16
N GLU A 126 2.03 -11.64 4.74
CA GLU A 126 1.49 -12.67 5.63
C GLU A 126 2.52 -13.20 6.63
N ARG A 127 3.79 -13.32 6.22
CA ARG A 127 4.87 -13.78 7.09
C ARG A 127 5.23 -12.76 8.19
N ASN A 128 4.94 -11.49 7.97
CA ASN A 128 5.33 -10.40 8.87
C ASN A 128 4.12 -9.54 9.28
N PRO A 129 3.09 -10.13 9.91
CA PRO A 129 1.90 -9.37 10.29
C PRO A 129 2.27 -8.40 11.41
N LYS A 130 1.98 -7.12 11.22
CA LYS A 130 1.90 -6.19 12.35
C LYS A 130 0.53 -6.35 13.02
N SER A 131 0.51 -6.15 14.33
CA SER A 131 -0.70 -6.28 15.15
C SER A 131 -1.57 -5.02 15.15
N SER A 132 -1.03 -3.89 14.67
CA SER A 132 -1.69 -2.58 14.70
C SER A 132 -2.11 -2.14 13.31
N ILE A 133 -3.41 -1.91 13.13
CA ILE A 133 -3.98 -1.27 11.95
C ILE A 133 -3.96 0.24 12.20
N ALA A 134 -3.01 0.93 11.57
CA ALA A 134 -2.86 2.37 11.73
C ALA A 134 -3.94 3.10 10.90
N SER A 135 -4.93 3.69 11.57
CA SER A 135 -6.09 4.31 10.93
C SER A 135 -6.39 5.72 11.43
N HIS A 136 -5.92 6.08 12.62
CA HIS A 136 -6.16 7.41 13.20
C HIS A 136 -5.47 8.50 12.38
N TRP A 137 -4.25 8.27 11.89
CA TRP A 137 -3.50 9.25 11.07
C TRP A 137 -4.18 9.66 9.76
N LYS A 138 -5.18 8.90 9.28
CA LYS A 138 -5.88 9.16 8.01
C LYS A 138 -7.09 10.07 8.14
N GLN A 139 -7.48 10.43 9.36
CA GLN A 139 -8.68 11.23 9.59
C GLN A 139 -8.47 12.66 9.06
N GLU A 140 -9.47 13.19 8.34
CA GLU A 140 -9.43 14.52 7.71
C GLU A 140 -9.16 15.67 8.69
N ASN A 141 -9.40 15.46 9.99
CA ASN A 141 -9.28 16.46 11.05
C ASN A 141 -7.84 16.66 11.58
N ILE A 142 -6.82 16.10 10.92
CA ILE A 142 -5.43 16.09 11.39
C ILE A 142 -4.55 17.12 10.64
N ILE A 143 -5.07 17.76 9.58
CA ILE A 143 -4.36 18.71 8.72
C ILE A 143 -5.04 20.08 8.75
#